data_AF-Q16KP1-F1
#
_entry.id   AF-Q16KP1-F1
#
_cell.length_a   1.000
_cell.length_b   1.000
_cell.length_c   1.000
_cell.angle_alpha   90.00
_cell.angle_beta   90.00
_cell.angle_gamma   90.00
#
_symmetry.space_group_name_H-M   'P 1'
#
loop_
_entity.id
_entity.type
_entity.pdbx_description
1 polymer ?
#
loop_
_entity_poly.entity_id
_entity_poly.type
_entity_poly.pdbx_seq_one_letter_code
_entity_poly.pdbx_strand_id
1 'polypeptide(L)'
;MPHFAATLSARRLIHTTAVSAKSQSGRYKITPKGDRPLTYEMANPPHLIAHRKAWNSWNTSNLEGELRPSQTMLEDEFIRRFMTGTWHGLVLSEVIIKRQHNHVRIAAILRRGITPRKMYFLIGYCEELLAYWLQCPVTLELQTTEDRKDVIFKYI
;
A
#
# COMPACT_ATOMS: atom_id res chain seq x y z
N MET A 1 54.40 -43.25 6.62
CA MET A 1 53.43 -42.67 7.57
C MET A 1 52.21 -42.19 6.77
N PRO A 2 51.09 -42.91 6.77
CA PRO A 2 49.91 -42.51 5.99
C PRO A 2 49.13 -41.44 6.76
N HIS A 3 48.83 -40.32 6.12
CA HIS A 3 47.92 -39.31 6.66
C HIS A 3 46.48 -39.84 6.56
N PHE A 4 45.86 -40.08 7.71
CA PHE A 4 44.43 -40.38 7.83
C PHE A 4 43.62 -39.16 7.37
N ALA A 5 42.91 -39.28 6.24
CA ALA A 5 41.89 -38.32 5.84
C ALA A 5 40.68 -38.48 6.77
N ALA A 6 40.45 -37.49 7.65
CA ALA A 6 39.25 -37.44 8.47
C ALA A 6 38.04 -37.13 7.56
N THR A 7 37.22 -38.15 7.28
CA THR A 7 35.91 -37.97 6.67
C THR A 7 35.01 -37.18 7.62
N LEU A 8 34.76 -35.90 7.32
CA LEU A 8 33.73 -35.11 7.98
C LEU A 8 32.36 -35.74 7.67
N SER A 9 31.87 -36.55 8.60
CA SER A 9 30.49 -37.06 8.56
C SER A 9 29.53 -35.88 8.71
N ALA A 10 28.87 -35.50 7.62
CA ALA A 10 27.79 -34.53 7.65
C ALA A 10 26.61 -35.12 8.46
N ARG A 11 26.55 -34.78 9.75
CA ARG A 11 25.42 -35.16 10.61
C ARG A 11 24.15 -34.49 10.07
N ARG A 12 23.27 -35.25 9.41
CA ARG A 12 21.89 -34.83 9.17
C ARG A 12 21.15 -34.86 10.51
N LEU A 13 20.98 -33.69 11.12
CA LEU A 13 20.16 -33.53 12.31
C LEU A 13 18.70 -33.40 11.87
N ILE A 14 17.82 -34.23 12.43
CA ILE A 14 16.37 -34.08 12.25
C ILE A 14 15.93 -32.93 13.15
N HIS A 15 15.41 -31.87 12.55
CA HIS A 15 14.82 -30.76 13.28
C HIS A 15 13.47 -31.20 13.85
N THR A 16 13.44 -31.55 15.15
CA THR A 16 12.25 -32.06 15.85
C THR A 16 11.36 -30.97 16.45
N THR A 17 11.72 -29.68 16.33
CA THR A 17 10.89 -28.60 16.87
C THR A 17 9.72 -28.29 15.94
N ALA A 18 8.55 -28.01 16.52
CA ALA A 18 7.34 -27.70 15.78
C ALA A 18 7.55 -26.47 14.86
N VAL A 19 7.11 -26.55 13.60
CA VAL A 19 7.19 -25.43 12.65
C VAL A 19 6.34 -24.28 13.18
N SER A 20 6.97 -23.16 13.52
CA SER A 20 6.26 -21.94 13.91
C SER A 20 5.67 -21.28 12.66
N ALA A 21 4.45 -21.66 12.29
CA ALA A 21 3.71 -21.11 11.14
C ALA A 21 3.16 -19.70 11.43
N LYS A 22 4.04 -18.73 11.72
CA LYS A 22 3.65 -17.34 11.98
C LYS A 22 3.43 -16.59 10.67
N SER A 23 2.16 -16.36 10.31
CA SER A 23 1.80 -15.51 9.16
C SER A 23 2.36 -14.09 9.30
N GLN A 24 3.13 -13.64 8.29
CA GLN A 24 3.75 -12.30 8.23
C GLN A 24 3.01 -11.33 7.29
N SER A 25 2.11 -11.83 6.43
CA SER A 25 1.47 -11.01 5.39
C SER A 25 0.61 -9.90 6.00
N GLY A 26 0.86 -8.66 5.58
CA GLY A 26 0.11 -7.47 6.01
C GLY A 26 0.14 -7.22 7.53
N ARG A 27 1.16 -7.69 8.24
CA ARG A 27 1.31 -7.49 9.69
C ARG A 27 2.60 -6.76 10.01
N TYR A 28 2.50 -5.72 10.80
CA TYR A 28 3.66 -5.01 11.34
C TYR A 28 4.10 -5.66 12.66
N LYS A 29 5.40 -5.94 12.78
CA LYS A 29 5.99 -6.48 14.01
C LYS A 29 6.05 -5.38 15.09
N ILE A 30 5.66 -5.77 16.30
CA ILE A 30 5.76 -4.96 17.52
C ILE A 30 7.22 -4.57 17.72
N THR A 31 7.47 -3.29 17.98
CA THR A 31 8.82 -2.81 18.27
C THR A 31 9.11 -2.96 19.77
N PRO A 32 10.34 -3.28 20.19
CA PRO A 32 10.66 -3.43 21.61
C PRO A 32 10.37 -2.17 22.45
N LYS A 33 10.42 -0.99 21.82
CA LYS A 33 10.15 0.29 22.48
C LYS A 33 8.70 0.75 22.39
N GLY A 34 7.90 0.16 21.50
CA GLY A 34 6.52 0.61 21.29
C GLY A 34 6.40 1.96 20.56
N ASP A 35 7.46 2.43 19.90
CA ASP A 35 7.53 3.80 19.36
C ASP A 35 7.04 3.90 17.91
N ARG A 36 6.68 2.79 17.25
CA ARG A 36 6.35 2.80 15.82
C ARG A 36 4.91 3.25 15.60
N PRO A 37 4.66 4.39 14.95
CA PRO A 37 3.31 4.83 14.65
C PRO A 37 2.71 4.04 13.48
N LEU A 38 1.45 3.65 13.60
CA LEU A 38 0.68 3.02 12.55
C LEU A 38 -0.58 3.83 12.24
N THR A 39 -0.92 3.91 10.95
CA THR A 39 -2.23 4.40 10.49
C THR A 39 -3.29 3.32 10.72
N TYR A 40 -4.56 3.70 10.61
CA TYR A 40 -5.69 2.77 10.77
C TYR A 40 -5.58 1.56 9.82
N GLU A 41 -5.27 1.80 8.54
CA GLU A 41 -5.12 0.76 7.52
C GLU A 41 -3.97 -0.21 7.81
N MET A 42 -2.85 0.32 8.33
CA MET A 42 -1.68 -0.47 8.73
C MET A 42 -1.92 -1.28 10.02
N ALA A 43 -2.71 -0.75 10.94
CA ALA A 43 -2.99 -1.36 12.23
C ALA A 43 -3.85 -2.63 12.16
N ASN A 44 -4.62 -2.78 11.08
CA ASN A 44 -5.57 -3.87 10.88
C ASN A 44 -4.99 -4.96 9.96
N PRO A 45 -4.87 -6.22 10.42
CA PRO A 45 -4.34 -7.32 9.61
C PRO A 45 -5.29 -7.74 8.48
N PRO A 46 -4.81 -8.48 7.46
CA PRO A 46 -5.58 -8.76 6.23
C PRO A 46 -6.90 -9.53 6.44
N HIS A 47 -6.97 -10.40 7.45
CA HIS A 47 -8.19 -11.17 7.74
C HIS A 47 -9.33 -10.31 8.32
N LEU A 48 -9.08 -9.03 8.62
CA LEU A 48 -10.11 -8.07 9.04
C LEU A 48 -10.58 -7.17 7.90
N ILE A 49 -10.17 -7.45 6.66
CA ILE A 49 -10.79 -6.86 5.46
C ILE A 49 -12.26 -7.25 5.44
N ALA A 50 -13.13 -6.30 5.11
CA ALA A 50 -14.59 -6.36 5.20
C ALA A 50 -15.20 -6.38 6.62
N HIS A 51 -14.39 -6.44 7.69
CA HIS A 51 -14.87 -6.36 9.08
C HIS A 51 -14.50 -5.04 9.76
N ARG A 52 -13.23 -4.66 9.71
CA ARG A 52 -12.73 -3.41 10.29
C ARG A 52 -12.21 -2.47 9.20
N LYS A 53 -11.53 -3.01 8.20
CA LYS A 53 -11.02 -2.24 7.06
C LYS A 53 -11.77 -2.58 5.78
N ALA A 54 -11.91 -1.59 4.91
CA ALA A 54 -12.54 -1.75 3.61
C ALA A 54 -11.48 -2.00 2.53
N TRP A 55 -11.89 -1.91 1.26
CA TRP A 55 -10.99 -2.00 0.11
C TRP A 55 -10.45 -0.62 -0.28
N ASN A 56 -9.19 -0.58 -0.71
CA ASN A 56 -8.51 0.63 -1.18
C ASN A 56 -8.78 0.94 -2.66
N SER A 57 -9.38 0.00 -3.39
CA SER A 57 -9.85 0.19 -4.76
C SER A 57 -11.29 -0.31 -4.85
N TRP A 58 -12.17 0.54 -5.38
CA TRP A 58 -13.57 0.23 -5.62
C TRP A 58 -13.83 0.25 -7.12
N ASN A 59 -14.20 -0.89 -7.67
CA ASN A 59 -14.50 -1.10 -9.08
C ASN A 59 -15.45 -2.31 -9.23
N THR A 60 -15.92 -2.55 -10.45
CA THR A 60 -16.75 -3.73 -10.78
C THR A 60 -15.93 -4.90 -11.31
N SER A 61 -14.64 -4.74 -11.62
CA SER A 61 -13.88 -5.70 -12.44
C SER A 61 -13.69 -7.09 -11.82
N ASN A 62 -13.83 -7.21 -10.50
CA ASN A 62 -13.72 -8.48 -9.77
C ASN A 62 -15.08 -9.16 -9.51
N LEU A 63 -16.17 -8.61 -10.04
CA LEU A 63 -17.46 -9.28 -10.02
C LEU A 63 -17.46 -10.48 -10.97
N GLU A 64 -18.32 -11.46 -10.68
CA GLU A 64 -18.47 -12.64 -11.51
C GLU A 64 -18.96 -12.26 -12.92
N GLY A 65 -18.28 -12.78 -13.95
CA GLY A 65 -18.62 -12.52 -15.36
C GLY A 65 -17.91 -11.32 -15.99
N GLU A 66 -17.09 -10.58 -15.23
CA GLU A 66 -16.34 -9.43 -15.75
C GLU A 66 -15.04 -9.82 -16.46
N LEU A 67 -14.66 -9.04 -17.47
CA LEU A 67 -13.62 -9.42 -18.43
C LEU A 67 -12.26 -8.77 -18.18
N ARG A 68 -12.19 -7.71 -17.35
CA ARG A 68 -11.00 -6.83 -17.23
C ARG A 68 -10.37 -6.71 -15.82
N PRO A 69 -10.32 -7.76 -14.98
CA PRO A 69 -9.70 -7.65 -13.66
C PRO A 69 -8.20 -7.34 -13.72
N SER A 70 -7.47 -7.97 -14.65
CA SER A 70 -6.02 -7.82 -14.78
C SER A 70 -5.59 -6.41 -15.21
N GLN A 71 -6.30 -5.82 -16.18
CA GLN A 71 -6.03 -4.46 -16.66
C GLN A 71 -6.29 -3.42 -15.57
N THR A 72 -7.44 -3.53 -14.90
CA THR A 72 -7.82 -2.63 -13.80
C THR A 72 -6.81 -2.69 -12.65
N MET A 73 -6.29 -3.88 -12.33
CA MET A 73 -5.24 -4.05 -11.33
C MET A 73 -3.92 -3.34 -11.73
N LEU A 74 -3.51 -3.45 -13.00
CA LEU A 74 -2.28 -2.80 -13.49
C LEU A 74 -2.41 -1.28 -13.48
N GLU A 75 -3.56 -0.75 -13.90
CA GLU A 75 -3.87 0.68 -13.81
C GLU A 75 -3.85 1.17 -12.36
N ASP A 76 -4.41 0.40 -11.42
CA ASP A 76 -4.40 0.74 -10.00
C ASP A 76 -2.99 0.81 -9.41
N GLU A 77 -2.16 -0.19 -9.70
CA GLU A 77 -0.78 -0.21 -9.22
C GLU A 77 0.04 0.93 -9.84
N PHE A 78 -0.20 1.24 -11.12
CA PHE A 78 0.41 2.39 -11.77
C PHE A 78 0.00 3.70 -11.09
N ILE A 79 -1.29 3.94 -10.88
CA ILE A 79 -1.80 5.15 -10.20
C ILE A 79 -1.17 5.28 -8.81
N ARG A 80 -1.08 4.20 -8.03
CA ARG A 80 -0.48 4.21 -6.69
C ARG A 80 0.99 4.62 -6.72
N ARG A 81 1.77 4.05 -7.64
CA ARG A 81 3.20 4.38 -7.81
C ARG A 81 3.39 5.81 -8.31
N PHE A 82 2.59 6.22 -9.28
CA PHE A 82 2.61 7.57 -9.83
C PHE A 82 2.28 8.61 -8.76
N MET A 83 1.24 8.39 -7.96
CA MET A 83 0.87 9.27 -6.85
C MET A 83 1.96 9.33 -5.78
N THR A 84 2.52 8.18 -5.38
CA THR A 84 3.58 8.13 -4.37
C THR A 84 4.88 8.80 -4.86
N GLY A 85 5.19 8.67 -6.15
CA GLY A 85 6.35 9.31 -6.78
C GLY A 85 6.18 10.82 -6.97
N THR A 86 5.01 11.26 -7.44
CA THR A 86 4.73 12.68 -7.70
C THR A 86 4.56 13.46 -6.40
N TRP A 87 3.82 12.90 -5.44
CA TRP A 87 3.57 13.49 -4.12
C TRP A 87 4.58 12.95 -3.09
N HIS A 88 5.86 13.05 -3.43
CA HIS A 88 6.96 12.43 -2.67
C HIS A 88 7.00 12.89 -1.21
N GLY A 89 6.78 11.96 -0.28
CA GLY A 89 6.79 12.23 1.16
C GLY A 89 5.62 13.06 1.69
N LEU A 90 4.63 13.37 0.84
CA LEU A 90 3.43 14.13 1.21
C LEU A 90 2.23 13.22 1.49
N VAL A 91 2.15 12.07 0.83
CA VAL A 91 1.08 11.08 1.04
C VAL A 91 1.23 10.43 2.42
N LEU A 92 0.20 10.58 3.25
CA LEU A 92 0.20 10.11 4.64
C LEU A 92 -0.46 8.75 4.83
N SER A 93 -1.52 8.47 4.08
CA SER A 93 -2.25 7.20 4.07
C SER A 93 -2.14 6.52 2.70
N GLU A 94 -2.61 5.28 2.62
CA GLU A 94 -2.81 4.58 1.36
C GLU A 94 -3.74 5.38 0.43
N VAL A 95 -3.43 5.39 -0.87
CA VAL A 95 -4.26 6.04 -1.90
C VAL A 95 -5.52 5.22 -2.12
N ILE A 96 -6.69 5.88 -2.12
CA ILE A 96 -7.98 5.24 -2.38
C ILE A 96 -8.39 5.54 -3.81
N ILE A 97 -8.75 4.50 -4.57
CA ILE A 97 -9.17 4.63 -5.96
C ILE A 97 -10.63 4.23 -6.06
N LYS A 98 -11.46 5.09 -6.65
CA LYS A 98 -12.89 4.83 -6.88
C LYS A 98 -13.15 4.94 -8.38
N ARG A 99 -13.61 3.86 -9.00
CA ARG A 99 -14.06 3.87 -10.40
C ARG A 99 -15.57 3.89 -10.43
N GLN A 100 -16.12 4.93 -11.03
CA GLN A 100 -17.55 5.08 -11.28
C GLN A 100 -17.75 5.19 -12.79
N HIS A 101 -18.14 4.07 -13.41
CA HIS A 101 -18.20 3.98 -14.87
C HIS A 101 -16.85 4.38 -15.51
N ASN A 102 -16.84 5.35 -16.42
CA ASN A 102 -15.63 5.86 -17.08
C ASN A 102 -14.85 6.89 -16.23
N HIS A 103 -15.35 7.27 -15.05
CA HIS A 103 -14.70 8.28 -14.22
C HIS A 103 -13.85 7.63 -13.12
N VAL A 104 -12.60 8.09 -13.00
CA VAL A 104 -11.66 7.62 -11.98
C VAL A 104 -11.42 8.73 -10.96
N ARG A 105 -11.84 8.47 -9.71
CA ARG A 105 -11.63 9.39 -8.58
C ARG A 105 -10.52 8.86 -7.71
N ILE A 106 -9.47 9.64 -7.53
CA ILE A 106 -8.31 9.27 -6.73
C ILE A 106 -8.33 10.11 -5.47
N ALA A 107 -8.52 9.46 -4.31
CA ALA A 107 -8.54 10.12 -3.02
C ALA A 107 -7.27 9.83 -2.22
N ALA A 108 -6.72 10.86 -1.58
CA ALA A 108 -5.54 10.71 -0.73
C ALA A 108 -5.50 11.77 0.39
N ILE A 109 -4.91 11.38 1.53
CA ILE A 109 -4.62 12.30 2.63
C ILE A 109 -3.17 12.77 2.49
N LEU A 110 -2.98 14.09 2.44
CA LEU A 110 -1.71 14.74 2.22
C LEU A 110 -1.28 15.61 3.41
N ARG A 111 0.02 15.65 3.67
CA ARG A 111 0.63 16.62 4.58
C ARG A 111 0.77 17.99 3.91
N ARG A 112 0.49 19.07 4.65
CA ARG A 112 0.78 20.46 4.25
C ARG A 112 2.28 20.79 4.27
N GLY A 113 3.07 20.12 3.44
CA GLY A 113 4.53 20.31 3.33
C GLY A 113 4.99 21.26 2.22
N ILE A 114 4.08 21.66 1.33
CA ILE A 114 4.38 22.52 0.18
C ILE A 114 3.39 23.68 0.09
N THR A 115 3.79 24.75 -0.60
CA THR A 115 2.93 25.92 -0.82
C THR A 115 1.67 25.55 -1.61
N PRO A 116 0.50 26.13 -1.30
CA PRO A 116 -0.76 25.83 -1.99
C PRO A 116 -0.68 25.96 -3.51
N ARG A 117 0.04 26.95 -4.03
CA ARG A 117 0.25 27.12 -5.48
C ARG A 117 0.86 25.88 -6.14
N LYS A 118 1.86 25.26 -5.50
CA LYS A 118 2.47 24.02 -6.00
C LYS A 118 1.52 22.83 -5.89
N MET A 119 0.67 22.78 -4.85
CA MET A 119 -0.36 21.75 -4.72
C MET A 119 -1.35 21.82 -5.87
N TYR A 120 -1.92 23.00 -6.14
CA TYR A 120 -2.86 23.19 -7.25
C TYR A 120 -2.23 22.89 -8.62
N PHE A 121 -0.95 23.26 -8.82
CA PHE A 121 -0.22 22.88 -10.01
C PHE A 121 -0.09 21.36 -10.16
N LEU A 122 0.29 20.65 -9.09
CA LEU A 122 0.42 19.19 -9.11
C LEU A 122 -0.92 18.49 -9.29
N ILE A 123 -2.01 19.04 -8.75
CA ILE A 123 -3.36 18.53 -8.98
C ILE A 123 -3.67 18.55 -10.48
N GLY A 124 -3.56 19.70 -11.14
CA GLY A 124 -3.82 19.81 -12.58
C GLY A 124 -2.87 18.95 -13.41
N TYR A 125 -1.58 18.92 -13.07
CA TYR A 125 -0.61 18.04 -13.73
C TYR A 125 -1.01 16.56 -13.64
N CYS A 126 -1.39 16.07 -12.46
CA CYS A 126 -1.78 14.69 -12.26
C CYS A 126 -3.11 14.36 -12.96
N GLU A 127 -4.11 15.24 -12.89
CA GLU A 127 -5.41 15.03 -13.54
C GLU A 127 -5.26 14.95 -15.05
N GLU A 128 -4.57 15.90 -15.68
CA GLU A 128 -4.36 15.92 -17.12
C GLU A 128 -3.52 14.72 -17.59
N LEU A 129 -2.37 14.47 -16.96
CA LEU A 129 -1.49 13.37 -17.38
C LEU A 129 -2.17 12.00 -17.25
N LEU A 130 -2.87 11.76 -16.14
CA LEU A 130 -3.59 10.51 -15.95
C LEU A 130 -4.79 10.40 -16.89
N ALA A 131 -5.48 11.50 -17.19
CA ALA A 131 -6.57 11.49 -18.15
C ALA A 131 -6.10 11.14 -19.56
N TYR A 132 -4.98 11.72 -20.01
CA TYR A 132 -4.37 11.37 -21.30
C TYR A 132 -3.83 9.93 -21.33
N TRP A 133 -3.31 9.41 -20.21
CA TRP A 133 -2.77 8.04 -20.18
C TRP A 133 -3.89 6.97 -20.15
N LEU A 134 -4.90 7.16 -19.29
CA LEU A 134 -6.02 6.23 -19.11
C LEU A 134 -7.14 6.41 -20.16
N GLN A 135 -7.11 7.50 -20.93
CA GLN A 135 -8.15 7.87 -21.90
C GLN A 135 -9.53 8.05 -21.23
N CYS A 136 -9.54 8.55 -20.00
CA CYS A 136 -10.75 8.72 -19.21
C CYS A 136 -10.65 9.94 -18.29
N PRO A 137 -11.76 10.57 -17.89
CA PRO A 137 -11.72 11.69 -16.97
C PRO A 137 -11.26 11.24 -15.58
N VAL A 138 -10.26 11.95 -15.04
CA VAL A 138 -9.68 11.69 -13.71
C VAL A 138 -9.93 12.90 -12.81
N THR A 139 -10.30 12.66 -11.56
CA THR A 139 -10.46 13.71 -10.55
C THR A 139 -9.73 13.36 -9.27
N LEU A 140 -8.94 14.30 -8.74
CA LEU A 140 -8.20 14.16 -7.50
C LEU A 140 -8.97 14.75 -6.31
N GLU A 141 -9.23 13.89 -5.32
CA GLU A 141 -9.88 14.23 -4.04
C GLU A 141 -8.84 14.26 -2.93
N LEU A 142 -8.18 15.40 -2.76
CA LEU A 142 -7.10 15.54 -1.78
C LEU A 142 -7.62 16.17 -0.50
N GLN A 143 -7.37 15.50 0.63
CA GLN A 143 -7.60 16.06 1.95
C GLN A 143 -6.27 16.39 2.61
N THR A 144 -6.12 17.62 3.11
CA THR A 144 -4.87 18.07 3.73
C THR A 144 -4.91 18.02 5.24
N THR A 145 -3.87 17.49 5.88
CA THR A 145 -3.64 17.58 7.33
C THR A 145 -2.38 18.39 7.63
N GLU A 146 -2.27 18.88 8.86
CA GLU A 146 -1.12 19.69 9.30
C GLU A 146 0.10 18.78 9.51
N ASP A 147 -0.10 17.74 10.32
CA ASP A 147 0.97 16.84 10.71
C ASP A 147 0.67 15.39 10.36
N ARG A 148 1.74 14.60 10.32
CA ARG A 148 1.65 13.13 10.19
C ARG A 148 1.02 12.50 11.42
N LYS A 149 1.06 13.19 12.57
CA LYS A 149 0.51 12.72 13.83
C LYS A 149 -1.00 12.56 13.79
N ASP A 150 -1.68 13.39 13.01
CA ASP A 150 -3.14 13.42 12.88
C ASP A 150 -3.73 12.13 12.27
N VAL A 151 -2.90 11.37 11.54
CA VAL A 151 -3.30 10.12 10.87
C VAL A 151 -2.87 8.88 11.67
N ILE A 152 -2.18 9.06 12.80
CA ILE A 152 -1.73 7.96 13.65
C ILE A 152 -2.91 7.40 14.43
N PHE A 153 -3.14 6.09 14.30
CA PHE A 153 -4.18 5.38 15.02
C PHE A 153 -3.66 4.73 16.31
N LYS A 154 -2.49 4.08 16.25
CA LYS A 154 -1.86 3.44 17.42
C LYS A 154 -0.35 3.34 17.27
N TYR A 155 0.33 3.15 18.39
CA TYR A 155 1.76 2.84 18.45
C TYR A 155 1.96 1.35 18.77
N ILE A 156 2.99 0.73 18.18
CA ILE A 156 3.34 -0.69 18.38
C ILE A 156 4.84 -0.91 18.56
#